data_AF-A0A0G9LAU4-F1
#
_entry.id   AF-A0A0G9LAU4-F1
#
_cell.length_a   1.000
_cell.length_b   1.000
_cell.length_c   1.000
_cell.angle_alpha   90.00
_cell.angle_beta   90.00
_cell.angle_gamma   90.00
#
_symmetry.space_group_name_H-M   'P 1'
#
loop_
_entity.id
_entity.type
_entity.pdbx_description
1 polymer ?
#
loop_
_entity_poly.entity_id
_entity_poly.type
_entity_poly.pdbx_seq_one_letter_code
_entity_poly.pdbx_strand_id
1 'polypeptide(L)' 'MDNKGIKSILIKISFITGIILLICFFGGLVYLRYDYYTNSSPYASTPLSVYNIIHGIIFLIPSIICFVIAMLLNSKTKK' A
#
# COMPACT_ATOMS: atom_id res chain seq x y z
N MET A 1 25.18 15.72 7.73
CA MET A 1 23.73 15.80 7.95
C MET A 1 23.44 15.19 9.31
N ASP A 2 22.83 15.94 10.22
CA ASP A 2 22.56 15.54 11.60
C ASP A 2 21.49 14.43 11.66
N ASN A 3 21.53 13.64 12.74
CA ASN A 3 20.63 12.48 12.96
C ASN A 3 19.14 12.89 13.03
N LYS A 4 18.84 14.17 13.26
CA LYS A 4 17.48 14.73 13.30
C LYS A 4 16.96 15.00 11.88
N GLY A 5 17.78 15.57 11.00
CA GLY A 5 17.47 15.76 9.58
C GLY A 5 17.17 14.45 8.84
N ILE A 6 17.97 13.40 9.06
CA ILE A 6 17.77 12.08 8.41
C ILE A 6 16.45 11.43 8.84
N LYS A 7 16.09 11.51 10.14
CA LYS A 7 14.81 10.98 10.64
C LYS A 7 13.61 11.69 10.03
N SER A 8 13.66 13.01 9.89
CA SER A 8 12.59 13.79 9.27
C SER A 8 12.36 13.39 7.82
N ILE A 9 13.44 13.18 7.06
CA ILE A 9 13.38 12.70 5.68
C ILE A 9 12.78 11.29 5.62
N LEU A 10 13.21 10.37 6.49
CA LEU A 10 12.69 9.00 6.55
C LEU A 10 11.19 8.95 6.87
N ILE A 11 10.71 9.82 7.77
CA ILE A 11 9.28 9.95 8.08
C ILE A 11 8.50 10.37 6.84
N LYS A 12 8.98 11.40 6.13
CA LYS A 12 8.32 11.90 4.90
C LYS A 12 8.29 10.84 3.82
N ILE A 13 9.41 10.16 3.57
CA ILE A 13 9.49 9.08 2.58
C ILE A 13 8.51 7.96 2.94
N SER A 14 8.54 7.48 4.18
CA SER A 14 7.64 6.40 4.63
C SER A 14 6.18 6.77 4.46
N PHE A 15 5.81 8.01 4.78
CA PHE A 15 4.45 8.51 4.63
C PHE A 15 4.01 8.61 3.16
N ILE A 16 4.87 9.17 2.30
CA ILE A 16 4.61 9.28 0.86
C ILE A 16 4.48 7.89 0.23
N THR A 17 5.39 6.96 0.56
CA THR A 17 5.32 5.56 0.09
C THR A 17 4.03 4.89 0.55
N GLY A 18 3.60 5.10 1.80
CA GLY A 18 2.33 4.61 2.32
C GLY A 18 1.13 5.09 1.51
N ILE A 19 1.08 6.39 1.16
CA ILE A 19 0.02 6.98 0.32
C ILE A 19 0.04 6.38 -1.10
N ILE A 20 1.20 6.28 -1.72
CA ILE A 20 1.33 5.72 -3.08
C ILE A 20 0.81 4.27 -3.10
N LEU A 21 1.23 3.45 -2.14
CA LEU A 21 0.76 2.07 -2.01
C LEU A 21 -0.75 1.98 -1.78
N LEU A 22 -1.32 2.93 -1.03
CA LEU A 22 -2.75 2.98 -0.78
C LEU A 22 -3.53 3.32 -2.06
N ILE A 23 -3.03 4.27 -2.85
CA ILE A 23 -3.61 4.60 -4.16
C ILE A 23 -3.50 3.40 -5.10
N CYS A 24 -2.35 2.70 -5.14
CA CYS A 24 -2.18 1.47 -5.91
C CYS A 24 -3.14 0.36 -5.45
N PHE A 25 -3.39 0.25 -4.15
CA PHE A 25 -4.37 -0.70 -3.62
C PHE A 25 -5.78 -0.39 -4.16
N PHE A 26 -6.28 0.82 -3.97
CA PHE A 26 -7.62 1.20 -4.42
C PHE A 26 -7.78 1.17 -5.94
N GLY A 27 -6.81 1.71 -6.68
CA GLY A 27 -6.81 1.67 -8.15
C GLY A 27 -6.77 0.23 -8.68
N GLY A 28 -5.95 -0.62 -8.07
CA GLY A 28 -5.86 -2.03 -8.45
C GLY A 28 -7.11 -2.84 -8.13
N LEU A 29 -7.86 -2.51 -7.07
CA LEU A 29 -9.17 -3.13 -6.81
C LEU A 29 -10.18 -2.84 -7.93
N VAL A 30 -10.23 -1.59 -8.39
CA VAL A 30 -11.11 -1.19 -9.51
C VAL A 30 -10.67 -1.90 -10.79
N TYR A 31 -9.35 -1.94 -11.06
CA TYR A 31 -8.80 -2.62 -12.22
C TYR A 31 -9.07 -4.12 -12.22
N LEU A 32 -8.78 -4.82 -11.12
CA LEU A 32 -9.02 -6.26 -11.00
C LEU A 32 -10.50 -6.60 -11.19
N ARG A 33 -11.40 -5.79 -10.62
CA ARG A 33 -12.83 -5.99 -10.81
C ARG A 33 -13.23 -5.76 -12.26
N TYR A 34 -12.78 -4.66 -12.87
CA TYR A 34 -13.08 -4.37 -14.26
C TYR A 34 -12.58 -5.49 -15.18
N ASP A 35 -11.32 -5.88 -15.04
CA ASP A 35 -10.68 -6.91 -15.86
C ASP A 35 -11.35 -8.29 -15.67
N TYR A 36 -11.73 -8.61 -14.43
CA TYR A 36 -12.43 -9.86 -14.11
C TYR A 36 -13.79 -9.98 -14.84
N TYR A 37 -14.54 -8.89 -14.96
CA TYR A 37 -15.86 -8.93 -15.59
C TYR A 37 -15.87 -8.59 -17.09
N THR A 38 -14.81 -7.97 -17.61
CA THR A 38 -14.77 -7.51 -19.01
C THR A 38 -13.85 -8.33 -19.90
N ASN A 39 -12.75 -8.87 -19.36
CA ASN A 39 -11.72 -9.55 -20.15
C ASN A 39 -11.49 -11.00 -19.73
N SER A 40 -12.04 -11.44 -18.59
CA SER A 40 -11.88 -12.82 -18.16
C SER A 40 -12.78 -13.77 -18.93
N SER A 41 -12.16 -14.79 -19.51
CA SER A 41 -12.87 -15.93 -20.06
C SER A 41 -13.77 -16.57 -18.99
N PRO A 42 -14.96 -17.09 -19.35
CA PRO A 42 -15.80 -17.87 -18.43
C PRO A 42 -15.10 -19.14 -17.89
N TYR A 43 -13.92 -19.48 -18.41
CA TYR A 43 -13.05 -20.56 -17.94
C TYR A 43 -11.90 -20.10 -17.03
N ALA A 44 -11.92 -18.85 -16.54
CA ALA A 44 -10.91 -18.37 -15.61
C ALA A 44 -10.96 -19.18 -14.30
N SER A 45 -9.94 -20.01 -14.08
CA SER A 45 -9.86 -20.98 -12.98
C SER A 45 -9.73 -20.33 -11.60
N THR A 46 -9.28 -19.09 -11.55
CA THR A 46 -8.95 -18.39 -10.31
C THR A 46 -10.06 -17.40 -9.95
N PRO A 47 -10.75 -17.57 -8.81
CA PRO A 47 -11.83 -16.66 -8.43
C PRO A 47 -11.32 -15.26 -8.09
N LEU A 48 -12.14 -14.24 -8.35
CA LEU A 48 -11.85 -12.83 -8.06
C LEU A 48 -11.44 -12.59 -6.60
N SER A 49 -11.96 -13.38 -5.66
CA SER A 49 -11.59 -13.31 -4.24
C SER A 49 -10.10 -13.58 -4.02
N VAL A 50 -9.50 -14.53 -4.75
CA VAL A 50 -8.08 -14.87 -4.64
C VAL A 50 -7.22 -13.72 -5.16
N TYR A 51 -7.58 -13.12 -6.29
CA TYR A 51 -6.90 -11.92 -6.80
C TYR A 51 -6.97 -10.77 -5.81
N ASN A 52 -8.13 -10.52 -5.21
CA ASN A 52 -8.30 -9.47 -4.21
C ASN A 52 -7.45 -9.70 -2.95
N ILE A 53 -7.33 -10.95 -2.50
CA ILE A 53 -6.48 -11.32 -1.34
C ILE A 53 -5.01 -11.07 -1.67
N ILE A 54 -4.52 -11.56 -2.81
CA ILE A 54 -3.12 -11.37 -3.24
C ILE A 54 -2.82 -9.87 -3.37
N HIS A 55 -3.71 -9.12 -4.02
CA HIS A 55 -3.57 -7.67 -4.18
C HIS A 55 -3.55 -6.93 -2.83
N GLY A 56 -4.41 -7.33 -1.89
CA GLY A 56 -4.40 -6.82 -0.53
C GLY A 56 -3.09 -7.09 0.20
N ILE A 57 -2.55 -8.31 0.12
CA ILE A 57 -1.28 -8.65 0.79
C ILE A 57 -0.12 -7.84 0.22
N ILE A 58 -0.10 -7.59 -1.09
CA ILE A 58 0.99 -6.87 -1.77
C ILE A 58 0.94 -5.37 -1.50
N PHE A 59 -0.24 -4.74 -1.46
CA PHE A 59 -0.33 -3.28 -1.38
C PHE A 59 -0.84 -2.76 -0.04
N LEU A 60 -1.85 -3.40 0.56
CA LEU A 60 -2.46 -2.91 1.80
C LEU A 60 -1.56 -3.14 3.01
N ILE A 61 -0.99 -4.35 3.16
CA ILE A 61 -0.13 -4.67 4.31
C ILE A 61 1.11 -3.77 4.32
N PRO A 62 1.87 -3.59 3.22
CA PRO A 62 3.02 -2.70 3.22
C PRO A 62 2.65 -1.23 3.42
N SER A 63 1.50 -0.79 2.89
CA SER A 63 0.99 0.57 3.14
C SER A 63 0.76 0.82 4.64
N ILE A 64 0.08 -0.11 5.33
CA ILE A 64 -0.18 -0.01 6.78
C ILE A 64 1.14 0.00 7.55
N ILE A 65 2.09 -0.87 7.22
CA ILE A 65 3.41 -0.91 7.88
C ILE A 65 4.14 0.43 7.72
N CYS A 66 4.15 0.99 6.50
CA CYS A 66 4.75 2.31 6.23
C CYS A 66 4.10 3.42 7.07
N PHE A 67 2.78 3.43 7.21
CA PHE A 67 2.08 4.41 8.05
C PHE A 67 2.38 4.23 9.54
N VAL A 68 2.41 3.00 10.05
CA VAL A 68 2.74 2.72 11.46
C VAL A 68 4.17 3.17 11.76
N ILE A 69 5.14 2.85 10.91
CA ILE A 69 6.53 3.28 11.05
C ILE A 69 6.62 4.81 11.03
N ALA A 70 5.96 5.48 10.09
CA ALA A 70 5.93 6.93 10.01
C ALA A 70 5.36 7.56 11.30
N MET A 71 4.27 7.00 11.84
CA MET A 71 3.63 7.47 13.06
C MET A 71 4.51 7.28 14.31
N LEU A 72 5.16 6.12 14.44
CA LEU A 72 6.08 5.82 15.54
C LEU A 72 7.31 6.74 15.51
N LEU A 73 7.90 6.95 14.34
CA LEU A 73 9.04 7.84 14.15
C LEU A 73 8.67 9.30 14.45
N ASN A 74 7.48 9.74 14.05
CA ASN A 74 7.00 11.09 14.32
C ASN A 74 6.73 11.31 15.83
N SER A 75 6.19 10.30 16.52
CA SER A 75 5.95 10.35 17.98
C SER A 75 7.25 10.45 18.80
N LYS A 76 8.33 9.80 18.34
CA LYS A 76 9.66 9.92 18.97
C LYS A 76 10.38 11.24 18.68
N THR A 77 9.93 12.01 17.68
CA THR A 77 10.54 13.28 17.29
C THR A 77 9.89 14.48 17.98
N LYS A 78 8.64 14.32 18.45
CA LYS A 78 7.91 15.30 19.28
C LYS A 78 8.20 15.19 20.78
N LYS A 79 9.05 14.25 21.20
CA LYS A 79 9.57 14.11 22.57
C LYS A 79 10.96 14.74 22.63
#